data_AF-A0A920IAU5-F1
#
_entry.id   AF-A0A920IAU5-F1
#
_cell.length_a   1.000
_cell.length_b   1.000
_cell.length_c   1.000
_cell.angle_alpha   90.00
_cell.angle_beta   90.00
_cell.angle_gamma   90.00
#
_symmetry.space_group_name_H-M   'P 1'
#
loop_
_entity.id
_entity.type
_entity.pdbx_description
1 polymer ?
#
loop_
_entity_poly.entity_id
_entity_poly.type
_entity_poly.pdbx_seq_one_letter_code
_entity_poly.pdbx_strand_id
1 'polypeptide(L)'
;MANAQGTMNNLNFGNETLQYYETICGGSGAGNGFHGASAVQTHMTNTRLTDPEILEMRYPVLLKLSKIMRGSGEMENGEGAMG
;
A
#
# COMPACT_ATOMS: atom_id res chain seq x y z
N MET A 1 -3.58 -7.12 -20.42
CA MET A 1 -3.27 -7.12 -18.98
C MET A 1 -3.05 -5.68 -18.56
N ALA A 2 -3.61 -5.28 -17.43
CA ALA A 2 -3.34 -3.98 -16.81
C ALA A 2 -2.08 -4.11 -15.93
N ASN A 3 -1.29 -3.05 -15.86
CA ASN A 3 -0.12 -3.02 -14.98
C ASN A 3 -0.56 -2.79 -13.53
N ALA A 4 0.20 -3.36 -12.58
CA ALA A 4 0.11 -2.95 -11.19
C ALA A 4 0.65 -1.52 -11.03
N GLN A 5 0.37 -0.89 -9.88
CA GLN A 5 0.99 0.39 -9.57
C GLN A 5 2.52 0.26 -9.65
N GLY A 6 3.15 0.89 -10.65
CA GLY A 6 4.57 0.70 -10.98
C GLY A 6 5.58 1.28 -9.99
N THR A 7 5.12 1.71 -8.82
CA THR A 7 5.95 2.34 -7.78
C THR A 7 5.75 1.63 -6.45
N MET A 8 6.80 1.57 -5.64
CA MET A 8 6.69 1.25 -4.22
C MET A 8 6.10 2.47 -3.51
N ASN A 9 4.91 2.36 -2.88
CA ASN A 9 4.32 3.47 -2.13
C ASN A 9 5.12 3.71 -0.86
N ASN A 10 6.17 4.52 -0.94
CA ASN A 10 7.09 4.70 0.16
C ASN A 10 6.57 5.77 1.13
N LEU A 11 6.37 5.40 2.39
CA LEU A 11 6.19 6.32 3.49
C LEU A 11 7.53 6.55 4.18
N ASN A 12 7.95 7.82 4.22
CA ASN A 12 9.17 8.24 4.87
C ASN A 12 8.91 9.40 5.80
N PHE A 13 9.35 9.29 7.04
CA PHE A 13 9.35 10.41 7.98
C PHE A 13 10.50 10.28 8.98
N GLY A 14 10.91 11.40 9.56
CA GLY A 14 12.06 11.43 10.46
C GLY A 14 12.58 12.84 10.72
N ASN A 15 13.66 12.90 11.49
CA ASN A 15 14.43 14.10 11.81
C ASN A 15 15.91 13.71 12.01
N GLU A 16 16.69 14.55 12.67
CA GLU A 16 18.13 14.33 12.93
C GLU A 16 18.44 13.06 13.73
N THR A 17 17.48 12.52 14.49
CA THR A 17 17.68 11.39 15.41
C THR A 17 16.76 10.20 15.15
N LEU A 18 15.74 10.36 14.32
CA LEU A 18 14.74 9.33 14.01
C LEU A 18 14.57 9.19 12.51
N GLN A 19 14.49 7.96 12.01
CA GLN A 19 14.15 7.66 10.63
C GLN A 19 13.18 6.48 10.56
N TYR A 20 12.13 6.64 9.76
CA TYR A 20 11.19 5.61 9.39
C TYR A 20 11.08 5.56 7.87
N TYR A 21 11.21 4.35 7.31
CA TYR A 21 10.97 4.04 5.91
C TYR A 21 10.09 2.79 5.88
N GLU A 22 8.99 2.87 5.15
CA GLU A 22 8.11 1.72 4.93
C GLU A 22 7.52 1.77 3.53
N THR A 23 7.25 0.60 2.97
CA THR A 23 6.42 0.47 1.78
C THR A 23 4.99 0.13 2.17
N ILE A 24 4.05 0.90 1.65
CA ILE A 24 2.61 0.69 1.81
C ILE A 24 2.12 -0.12 0.61
N CYS A 25 1.13 -0.97 0.84
CA CYS A 25 0.50 -1.74 -0.21
C CYS A 25 -0.27 -0.86 -1.21
N GLY A 26 -0.60 -1.45 -2.37
CA GLY A 26 -1.39 -0.80 -3.41
C GLY A 26 -2.27 -1.81 -4.13
N GLY A 27 -2.80 -1.44 -5.28
CA GLY A 27 -3.54 -2.34 -6.15
C GLY A 27 -2.66 -3.13 -7.13
N SER A 28 -2.95 -4.42 -7.31
CA SER A 28 -2.36 -5.21 -8.39
C SER A 28 -3.08 -5.05 -9.73
N GLY A 29 -2.37 -5.32 -10.82
CA GLY A 29 -2.96 -5.30 -12.16
C GLY A 29 -3.99 -6.42 -12.35
N ALA A 30 -5.05 -6.12 -13.10
CA ALA A 30 -6.03 -7.09 -13.57
C ALA A 30 -5.63 -7.69 -14.93
N GLY A 31 -6.16 -8.86 -15.28
CA GLY A 31 -5.87 -9.51 -16.55
C GLY A 31 -7.07 -10.27 -17.11
N ASN A 32 -6.88 -10.88 -18.28
CA ASN A 32 -7.97 -11.59 -18.94
C ASN A 32 -8.43 -12.78 -18.08
N GLY A 33 -9.64 -12.70 -17.53
CA GLY A 33 -10.22 -13.72 -16.66
C GLY A 33 -9.86 -13.60 -15.16
N PHE A 34 -9.22 -12.51 -14.72
CA PHE A 34 -8.98 -12.28 -13.29
C PHE A 34 -8.95 -10.79 -12.89
N HIS A 35 -9.50 -10.50 -11.70
CA HIS A 35 -9.45 -9.18 -11.08
C HIS A 35 -8.10 -8.93 -10.40
N GLY A 36 -7.73 -7.65 -10.28
CA GLY A 36 -6.59 -7.27 -9.45
C GLY A 36 -6.86 -7.49 -7.95
N ALA A 37 -5.82 -7.74 -7.17
CA ALA A 37 -5.88 -7.85 -5.72
C ALA A 37 -5.63 -6.47 -5.07
N SER A 38 -6.54 -6.06 -4.17
CA SER A 38 -6.44 -4.80 -3.43
C SER A 38 -5.50 -4.91 -2.22
N ALA A 39 -4.83 -3.82 -1.87
CA ALA A 39 -3.95 -3.69 -0.69
C ALA A 39 -2.90 -4.81 -0.58
N VAL A 40 -2.20 -5.09 -1.68
CA VAL A 40 -1.07 -6.04 -1.71
C VAL A 40 0.23 -5.37 -2.13
N GLN A 41 1.35 -5.92 -1.66
CA GLN A 41 2.66 -5.55 -2.16
C GLN A 41 2.91 -6.22 -3.51
N THR A 42 3.09 -5.45 -4.57
CA THR A 42 3.36 -5.97 -5.92
C THR A 42 4.83 -5.87 -6.31
N HIS A 43 5.50 -4.80 -5.86
CA HIS A 43 6.92 -4.53 -6.15
C HIS A 43 7.84 -4.71 -4.93
N MET A 44 7.28 -4.89 -3.74
CA MET A 44 8.02 -5.20 -2.50
C MET A 44 7.38 -6.39 -1.76
N THR A 45 7.22 -7.51 -2.48
CA THR A 45 6.51 -8.72 -2.04
C THR A 45 7.15 -9.46 -0.85
N ASN A 46 8.38 -9.10 -0.48
CA ASN A 46 9.14 -9.68 0.62
C ASN A 46 8.96 -8.97 1.96
N THR A 47 8.13 -7.92 2.02
CA THR A 47 7.88 -7.12 3.23
C THR A 47 6.41 -7.22 3.64
N ARG A 48 6.14 -7.16 4.94
CA ARG A 48 4.80 -6.94 5.50
C ARG A 48 4.72 -5.53 6.07
N LEU A 49 3.52 -4.95 6.03
CA LEU A 49 3.25 -3.70 6.72
C LEU A 49 3.52 -3.88 8.23
N THR A 50 4.09 -2.87 8.84
CA THR A 50 4.30 -2.77 10.28
C THR A 50 2.95 -2.60 10.97
N ASP A 51 2.74 -3.35 12.04
CA ASP A 51 1.52 -3.20 12.83
C ASP A 51 1.44 -1.76 13.40
N PRO A 52 0.28 -1.09 13.32
CA PRO A 52 0.12 0.28 13.85
C PRO A 52 0.60 0.46 15.29
N GLU A 53 0.37 -0.54 16.13
CA GLU A 53 0.80 -0.52 17.54
C GLU A 53 2.32 -0.44 17.67
N ILE A 54 3.06 -1.16 16.82
CA ILE A 54 4.53 -1.12 16.80
C ILE A 54 5.03 0.24 16.31
N LEU A 55 4.36 0.83 15.31
CA LEU A 55 4.67 2.16 14.79
C LEU A 55 4.52 3.23 15.89
N GLU A 56 3.38 3.24 16.58
CA GLU A 56 3.07 4.22 17.63
C GLU A 56 3.91 4.01 18.90
N MET A 57 4.33 2.77 19.20
CA MET A 57 5.25 2.51 20.31
C MET A 57 6.69 2.96 20.03
N ARG A 58 7.14 2.86 18.78
CA ARG A 58 8.55 3.16 18.41
C ARG A 58 8.77 4.61 18.02
N TYR A 59 7.74 5.30 17.54
CA TYR A 59 7.85 6.65 17.01
C TYR A 59 6.80 7.57 17.63
N PRO A 60 7.10 8.88 17.82
CA PRO A 60 6.16 9.85 18.39
C PRO A 60 5.11 10.29 17.37
N VAL A 61 4.39 9.34 16.78
CA VAL A 61 3.34 9.55 15.77
C VAL A 61 2.07 8.80 16.18
N LEU A 62 0.93 9.24 15.67
CA LEU A 62 -0.36 8.59 15.86
C LEU A 62 -0.97 8.27 14.49
N LEU A 63 -1.27 7.00 14.24
CA LEU A 63 -1.93 6.57 13.01
C LEU A 63 -3.43 6.83 13.13
N LYS A 64 -3.91 7.86 12.43
CA LYS A 64 -5.33 8.22 12.47
C LYS A 64 -6.22 7.26 11.68
N LEU A 65 -5.72 6.70 10.57
CA LEU A 65 -6.50 5.88 9.65
C LEU A 65 -5.58 5.03 8.77
N SER A 66 -5.85 3.73 8.71
CA SER A 66 -5.35 2.82 7.69
C SER A 66 -6.53 2.07 7.09
N LYS A 67 -6.81 2.29 5.80
CA LYS A 67 -7.96 1.70 5.10
C LYS A 67 -7.67 1.52 3.62
N ILE A 68 -8.39 0.58 3.02
CA ILE A 68 -8.50 0.44 1.57
C ILE A 68 -9.36 1.61 1.04
N MET A 69 -8.84 2.33 0.04
CA MET A 69 -9.50 3.43 -0.62
C MET A 69 -10.39 2.93 -1.76
N ARG A 70 -11.69 2.78 -1.47
CA ARG A 70 -12.69 2.38 -2.46
C ARG A 70 -12.73 3.35 -3.65
N GLY A 71 -12.89 2.80 -4.85
CA GLY A 71 -12.92 3.57 -6.10
C GLY A 71 -11.54 3.96 -6.66
N SER A 72 -10.44 3.73 -5.92
CA SER A 72 -9.08 4.11 -6.37
C SER A 72 -8.53 3.25 -7.52
N GLY A 73 -9.15 2.10 -7.79
CA GLY A 73 -8.75 1.15 -8.83
C GLY A 73 -9.84 0.84 -9.85
N GLU A 74 -10.91 1.62 -9.93
CA GLU A 74 -11.99 1.34 -10.87
C GLU A 74 -11.50 1.45 -12.32
N MET A 75 -11.68 0.37 -13.08
CA MET A 75 -11.58 0.36 -14.55
C MET A 75 -12.99 0.30 -15.14
N GLU A 76 -13.15 0.56 -16.45
CA GLU A 76 -14.47 0.52 -17.14
C GLU A 76 -15.29 -0.76 -16.86
N ASN A 77 -14.62 -1.86 -16.51
CA ASN A 77 -15.25 -3.16 -16.28
C ASN A 77 -15.41 -3.52 -14.78
N GLY A 78 -15.00 -2.63 -13.86
CA GLY A 78 -15.07 -2.86 -12.41
C GLY A 78 -14.00 -3.82 -11.84
N GLU A 79 -12.97 -4.16 -12.62
CA GLU A 79 -12.04 -5.26 -12.29
C GLU A 79 -10.69 -4.85 -11.66
N GLY A 80 -10.46 -3.55 -11.43
CA GLY A 80 -9.16 -3.09 -10.93
C GLY A 80 -9.06 -3.08 -9.41
N ALA A 81 -7.83 -3.17 -8.92
CA ALA A 81 -7.50 -3.29 -7.51
C ALA A 81 -7.37 -1.94 -6.82
N MET A 82 -7.86 -1.87 -5.58
CA MET A 82 -7.82 -0.66 -4.75
C MET A 82 -6.53 -0.63 -3.92
N GLY A 83 -6.00 0.58 -3.70
CA GLY A 83 -4.95 0.84 -2.72
C GLY A 83 -5.46 0.84 -1.29
#